data_AF-A0A419VYZ3-F1
#
_entry.id   AF-A0A419VYZ3-F1
#
_cell.length_a   1.000
_cell.length_b   1.000
_cell.length_c   1.000
_cell.angle_alpha   90.00
_cell.angle_beta   90.00
_cell.angle_gamma   90.00
#
_symmetry.space_group_name_H-M   'P 1'
#
loop_
_entity.id
_entity.type
_entity.pdbx_description
1 polymer ?
#
loop_
_entity_poly.entity_id
_entity_poly.type
_entity_poly.pdbx_seq_one_letter_code
_entity_poly.pdbx_strand_id
1 'polypeptide(L)'
;MKIRTIIRLLTVATLLLFVIPSCVKEGPPGMDGIDGTDGQDGLDGEDGADGTAFCMDCHSTTVVEPIETALASSLHVTGSSWARGTSGSCSRCHSNEGFITFIETAAADTTTSANHLSCDACHTHGDMPTFQDEDGNPVFIRTTDPVTLIIDPTMTIDYENASNLCANCHQPRTGAPTPDDDGNFTITSSHYGPHHGPQGTLLMGIGLYKFDGSATVPGVGAATHATAGCTVCHMYEGAHTFAEPYLAACNQCHSSATDFDINGKQTEIEELMTTLAGILVTNGVLGEDGHVITGTYPVNVARGFYNYIAVEEDKSMGAHNPAYVIAILENTIEALQ
;
A
#
# COMPACT_ATOMS: atom_id res chain seq x y z
N MET A 1 81.96 -36.66 73.12
CA MET A 1 82.41 -35.27 73.39
C MET A 1 82.22 -34.98 74.89
N LYS A 2 83.16 -35.27 75.79
CA LYS A 2 84.34 -34.46 76.22
C LYS A 2 83.99 -32.98 76.48
N ILE A 3 84.08 -32.57 77.76
CA ILE A 3 83.93 -31.22 78.37
C ILE A 3 84.44 -30.04 77.50
N ARG A 4 85.41 -30.31 76.63
CA ARG A 4 85.93 -29.37 75.63
C ARG A 4 84.90 -28.85 74.62
N THR A 5 83.76 -29.51 74.47
CA THR A 5 82.73 -29.10 73.49
C THR A 5 81.69 -28.16 74.06
N ILE A 6 81.43 -28.23 75.37
CA ILE A 6 80.50 -27.34 76.08
C ILE A 6 81.13 -25.95 76.24
N ILE A 7 82.44 -25.87 76.51
CA ILE A 7 83.17 -24.60 76.62
C ILE A 7 83.20 -23.85 75.27
N ARG A 8 83.31 -24.58 74.14
CA ARG A 8 83.29 -23.98 72.80
C ARG A 8 81.94 -23.37 72.43
N LEU A 9 80.83 -23.99 72.84
CA LEU A 9 79.48 -23.49 72.60
C LEU A 9 79.17 -22.23 73.44
N LEU A 10 79.66 -22.17 74.68
CA LEU A 10 79.48 -20.99 75.54
C LEU A 10 80.27 -19.77 75.04
N THR A 11 81.49 -19.95 74.52
CA THR A 11 82.28 -18.83 73.96
C THR A 11 81.75 -18.27 72.64
N VAL A 12 81.04 -19.08 71.83
CA VAL A 12 80.41 -18.60 70.58
C VAL A 12 79.12 -17.84 70.87
N ALA A 13 78.38 -18.22 71.92
CA ALA A 13 77.16 -17.51 72.34
C ALA A 13 77.43 -16.12 72.96
N THR A 14 78.57 -15.92 73.63
CA THR A 14 78.91 -14.60 74.21
C THR A 14 79.48 -13.60 73.20
N LEU A 15 79.94 -14.06 72.03
CA LEU A 15 80.51 -13.21 70.99
C LEU A 15 79.45 -12.56 70.07
N LEU A 16 78.20 -13.05 70.10
CA LEU A 16 77.08 -12.55 69.29
C LEU A 16 76.31 -11.38 69.94
N LEU A 17 76.63 -11.02 71.19
CA LEU A 17 75.85 -10.04 71.97
C LEU A 17 76.41 -8.61 72.01
N PHE A 18 77.55 -8.32 71.36
CA PHE A 18 78.23 -7.02 71.50
C PHE A 18 78.84 -6.45 70.21
N VAL A 19 78.19 -6.62 69.05
CA VAL A 19 78.60 -5.93 67.82
C VAL A 19 77.41 -5.27 67.14
N ILE A 20 77.02 -4.11 67.67
CA ILE A 20 76.36 -3.06 66.89
C ILE A 20 77.14 -1.76 67.13
N PRO A 21 78.06 -1.38 66.25
CA PRO A 21 78.49 0.00 66.13
C PRO A 21 77.59 0.75 65.14
N SER A 22 77.10 1.86 65.65
CA SER A 22 76.69 3.11 65.00
C SER A 22 77.36 3.48 63.67
N CYS A 23 76.62 4.28 62.89
CA CYS A 23 77.02 5.20 61.81
C CYS A 23 76.87 4.70 60.37
N VAL A 24 75.65 4.78 59.83
CA VAL A 24 75.43 5.16 58.42
C VAL A 24 74.82 6.56 58.38
N LYS A 25 75.55 7.49 57.75
CA LYS A 25 75.18 8.88 57.51
C LYS A 25 74.56 8.97 56.12
N GLU A 26 73.29 8.60 56.00
CA GLU A 26 72.43 9.07 54.90
C GLU A 26 71.08 9.46 55.51
N GLY A 27 70.66 10.70 55.30
CA GLY A 27 69.31 11.13 55.67
C GLY A 27 68.28 10.43 54.78
N PRO A 28 67.06 10.18 55.26
CA PRO A 28 66.01 9.59 54.43
C PRO A 28 65.80 10.45 53.17
N PRO A 29 65.51 9.84 51.99
CA PRO A 29 65.07 10.60 50.83
C PRO A 29 63.88 11.48 51.22
N GLY A 30 63.87 12.72 50.73
CA GLY A 30 62.74 13.63 50.94
C GLY A 30 61.44 12.97 50.47
N MET A 31 60.35 13.17 51.19
CA MET A 31 59.03 12.69 50.78
C MET A 31 58.69 13.23 49.40
N ASP A 32 58.22 12.36 48.51
CA ASP A 32 57.65 12.78 47.23
C ASP A 32 56.52 13.78 47.47
N GLY A 33 56.43 14.81 46.62
CA GLY A 33 55.33 15.75 46.65
C GLY A 33 54.00 15.03 46.45
N ILE A 34 52.98 15.41 47.20
CA ILE A 34 51.64 14.85 47.07
C ILE A 34 51.16 15.14 45.63
N ASP A 35 50.76 14.12 44.90
CA ASP A 35 50.13 14.31 43.58
C ASP A 35 48.91 15.24 43.74
N GLY A 36 48.78 16.19 42.81
CA GLY A 36 47.60 17.05 42.78
C GLY A 36 46.35 16.21 42.56
N THR A 37 45.25 16.56 43.23
CA THR A 37 43.95 15.90 42.98
C THR A 37 43.56 16.12 41.53
N ASP A 38 43.23 15.04 40.82
CA ASP A 38 42.64 15.10 39.49
C ASP A 38 41.43 16.04 39.51
N GLY A 39 41.29 16.86 38.46
CA GLY A 39 40.12 17.73 38.29
C GLY A 39 38.86 16.89 38.18
N GLN A 40 37.72 17.40 38.66
CA GLN A 40 36.45 16.72 38.44
C GLN A 40 36.15 16.68 36.94
N ASP A 41 35.82 15.50 36.43
CA ASP A 41 35.28 15.35 35.10
C ASP A 41 34.06 16.26 34.92
N GLY A 42 33.91 16.85 33.74
CA GLY A 42 32.72 17.62 33.40
C GLY A 42 31.48 16.74 33.46
N LEU A 43 30.31 17.34 33.69
CA LEU A 43 29.05 16.61 33.57
C LEU A 43 28.88 16.18 32.10
N ASP A 44 28.57 14.91 31.90
CA ASP A 44 28.14 14.41 30.60
C ASP A 44 26.93 15.24 30.11
N GLY A 45 26.87 15.51 28.81
CA GLY A 45 25.69 16.15 28.21
C GLY A 45 24.46 15.23 28.32
N GLU A 46 23.26 15.82 28.25
CA GLU A 46 22.05 15.00 28.15
C GLU A 46 22.07 14.19 26.85
N ASP A 47 21.75 12.90 26.95
CA ASP A 47 21.53 12.05 25.78
C ASP A 47 20.40 12.66 24.91
N GLY A 48 20.57 12.61 23.58
CA GLY A 48 19.50 13.00 22.66
C GLY A 48 18.28 12.09 22.78
N ALA A 49 17.12 12.54 22.30
CA ALA A 49 15.91 11.71 22.27
C ALA A 49 16.16 10.40 21.49
N ASP A 50 15.75 9.27 22.04
CA ASP A 50 15.93 7.93 21.45
C ASP A 50 15.24 7.86 20.07
N GLY A 51 16.02 7.66 19.00
CA GLY A 51 15.48 7.55 17.63
C GLY A 51 14.56 6.34 17.42
N THR A 52 14.57 5.38 18.34
CA THR A 52 13.68 4.20 18.37
C THR A 52 12.28 4.54 18.87
N ALA A 53 12.09 5.58 19.68
CA ALA A 53 10.77 5.95 20.20
C ALA A 53 9.82 6.36 19.06
N PHE A 54 10.31 7.19 18.14
CA PHE A 54 9.56 7.60 16.94
C PHE A 54 9.16 6.41 16.06
N CYS A 55 10.06 5.43 15.87
CA CYS A 55 9.72 4.22 15.11
C CYS A 55 8.58 3.44 15.77
N MET A 56 8.56 3.38 17.10
CA MET A 56 7.57 2.62 17.86
C MET A 56 6.20 3.29 17.93
N ASP A 57 6.10 4.59 17.63
CA ASP A 57 4.81 5.27 17.48
C ASP A 57 3.96 4.62 16.38
N CYS A 58 4.61 4.13 15.31
CA CYS A 58 3.93 3.42 14.21
C CYS A 58 4.18 1.90 14.21
N HIS A 59 5.35 1.44 14.66
CA HIS A 59 5.76 0.02 14.63
C HIS A 59 5.59 -0.72 15.96
N SER A 60 4.86 -0.14 16.93
CA SER A 60 4.48 -0.90 18.12
C SER A 60 3.56 -2.06 17.75
N THR A 61 3.64 -3.14 18.53
CA THR A 61 2.75 -4.30 18.34
C THR A 61 1.28 -3.90 18.44
N THR A 62 0.96 -2.94 19.30
CA THR A 62 -0.41 -2.42 19.47
C THR A 62 -0.96 -1.71 18.23
N VAL A 63 -0.08 -1.13 17.39
CA VAL A 63 -0.47 -0.48 16.14
C VAL A 63 -0.42 -1.46 14.97
N VAL A 64 0.67 -2.23 14.85
CA VAL A 64 0.92 -3.08 13.68
C VAL A 64 0.10 -4.38 13.69
N GLU A 65 -0.10 -5.04 14.83
CA GLU A 65 -0.78 -6.34 14.88
C GLU A 65 -2.24 -6.29 14.36
N PRO A 66 -3.05 -5.26 14.67
CA PRO A 66 -4.37 -5.08 14.06
C PRO A 66 -4.29 -4.86 12.54
N ILE A 67 -3.32 -4.09 12.07
CA ILE A 67 -3.10 -3.80 10.64
C ILE A 67 -2.70 -5.07 9.89
N GLU A 68 -1.75 -5.84 10.42
CA GLU A 68 -1.33 -7.12 9.86
C GLU A 68 -2.49 -8.12 9.78
N THR A 69 -3.31 -8.18 10.83
CA THR A 69 -4.51 -9.03 10.86
C THR A 69 -5.51 -8.62 9.78
N ALA A 70 -5.76 -7.31 9.64
CA ALA A 70 -6.65 -6.79 8.61
C ALA A 70 -6.12 -7.08 7.19
N LEU A 71 -4.84 -6.79 6.93
CA LEU A 71 -4.18 -7.07 5.66
C LEU A 71 -4.22 -8.56 5.31
N ALA A 72 -3.93 -9.43 6.28
CA ALA A 72 -3.96 -10.88 6.10
C ALA A 72 -5.35 -11.42 5.71
N SER A 73 -6.43 -10.69 6.04
CA SER A 73 -7.80 -11.02 5.63
C SER A 73 -8.17 -10.48 4.24
N SER A 74 -7.42 -9.51 3.72
CA SER A 74 -7.72 -8.85 2.44
C SER A 74 -7.50 -9.76 1.24
N LEU A 75 -8.13 -9.43 0.10
CA LEU A 75 -7.90 -10.15 -1.16
C LEU A 75 -6.50 -9.91 -1.76
N HIS A 76 -5.77 -8.88 -1.32
CA HIS A 76 -4.35 -8.71 -1.67
C HIS A 76 -3.48 -9.86 -1.15
N VAL A 77 -3.89 -10.50 -0.05
CA VAL A 77 -3.20 -11.66 0.55
C VAL A 77 -3.92 -12.97 0.26
N THR A 78 -5.24 -13.02 0.47
CA THR A 78 -6.04 -14.26 0.39
C THR A 78 -6.48 -14.62 -1.04
N GLY A 79 -6.45 -13.66 -1.97
CA GLY A 79 -6.77 -13.90 -3.37
C GLY A 79 -5.77 -14.84 -4.03
N SER A 80 -6.02 -15.21 -5.29
CA SER A 80 -5.11 -16.07 -6.08
C SER A 80 -4.40 -15.31 -7.20
N SER A 81 -4.71 -14.02 -7.38
CA SER A 81 -4.21 -13.22 -8.49
C SER A 81 -2.70 -13.01 -8.45
N TRP A 82 -2.09 -13.03 -7.25
CA TRP A 82 -0.64 -12.95 -7.06
C TRP A 82 0.15 -14.05 -7.80
N ALA A 83 -0.47 -15.20 -8.09
CA ALA A 83 0.18 -16.23 -8.90
C ALA A 83 0.52 -15.74 -10.32
N ARG A 84 -0.22 -14.72 -10.81
CA ARG A 84 0.03 -14.07 -12.11
C ARG A 84 1.28 -13.19 -12.08
N GLY A 85 1.82 -12.84 -10.93
CA GLY A 85 3.03 -12.03 -10.80
C GLY A 85 4.30 -12.66 -11.38
N THR A 86 4.25 -13.95 -11.73
CA THR A 86 5.31 -14.65 -12.47
C THR A 86 5.41 -14.25 -13.94
N SER A 87 4.38 -13.59 -14.48
CA SER A 87 4.35 -13.08 -15.85
C SER A 87 4.73 -11.61 -15.87
N GLY A 88 5.56 -11.20 -16.84
CA GLY A 88 6.11 -9.83 -16.91
C GLY A 88 5.06 -8.76 -16.68
N SER A 89 4.23 -8.44 -17.68
CA SER A 89 3.24 -7.34 -17.54
C SER A 89 2.18 -7.48 -16.45
N CYS A 90 2.10 -8.63 -15.78
CA CYS A 90 1.19 -8.86 -14.67
C CYS A 90 1.86 -8.58 -13.32
N SER A 91 3.20 -8.68 -13.24
CA SER A 91 3.95 -8.52 -12.00
C SER A 91 3.85 -7.13 -11.41
N ARG A 92 3.65 -6.11 -12.22
CA ARG A 92 3.42 -4.75 -11.74
C ARG A 92 2.21 -4.60 -10.81
N CYS A 93 1.19 -5.46 -10.92
CA CYS A 93 0.01 -5.41 -10.03
C CYS A 93 -0.13 -6.65 -9.13
N HIS A 94 0.48 -7.77 -9.52
CA HIS A 94 0.27 -9.07 -8.89
C HIS A 94 1.54 -9.65 -8.27
N SER A 95 2.53 -8.80 -7.97
CA SER A 95 3.76 -9.17 -7.26
C SER A 95 4.21 -7.98 -6.42
N ASN A 96 4.64 -8.27 -5.18
CA ASN A 96 5.14 -7.24 -4.28
C ASN A 96 6.40 -6.56 -4.84
N GLU A 97 7.42 -7.34 -5.20
CA GLU A 97 8.67 -6.81 -5.73
C GLU A 97 8.50 -6.23 -7.14
N GLY A 98 7.57 -6.80 -7.92
CA GLY A 98 7.18 -6.29 -9.23
C GLY A 98 6.62 -4.88 -9.14
N PHE A 99 5.66 -4.65 -8.24
CA PHE A 99 5.10 -3.32 -7.99
C PHE A 99 6.15 -2.32 -7.49
N ILE A 100 6.95 -2.71 -6.48
CA ILE A 100 8.01 -1.87 -5.94
C ILE A 100 8.99 -1.44 -7.04
N THR A 101 9.47 -2.40 -7.84
CA THR A 101 10.38 -2.11 -8.95
C THR A 101 9.73 -1.17 -9.97
N PHE A 102 8.46 -1.41 -10.31
CA PHE A 102 7.72 -0.59 -11.26
C PHE A 102 7.65 0.88 -10.80
N ILE A 103 7.30 1.14 -9.54
CA ILE A 103 7.23 2.50 -9.01
C ILE A 103 8.62 3.16 -8.92
N GLU A 104 9.63 2.46 -8.41
CA GLU A 104 10.94 3.06 -8.14
C GLU A 104 11.77 3.35 -9.39
N THR A 105 11.58 2.57 -10.45
CA THR A 105 12.45 2.63 -11.64
C THR A 105 11.74 3.07 -12.90
N ALA A 106 10.41 3.08 -12.91
CA ALA A 106 9.58 3.14 -14.11
C ALA A 106 10.01 2.11 -15.20
N ALA A 107 10.74 1.07 -14.81
CA ALA A 107 11.26 0.07 -15.73
C ALA A 107 10.16 -0.89 -16.19
N ALA A 108 10.40 -1.53 -17.34
CA ALA A 108 9.55 -2.59 -17.85
C ALA A 108 9.41 -3.73 -16.82
N ASP A 109 8.28 -4.43 -16.88
CA ASP A 109 7.84 -5.43 -15.93
C ASP A 109 8.73 -6.70 -15.92
N THR A 110 9.97 -6.57 -15.43
CA THR A 110 11.00 -7.62 -15.49
C THR A 110 11.20 -8.33 -14.16
N THR A 111 10.82 -7.70 -13.05
CA THR A 111 10.82 -8.34 -11.73
C THR A 111 9.52 -9.13 -11.60
N THR A 112 9.62 -10.45 -11.53
CA THR A 112 8.47 -11.35 -11.42
C THR A 112 8.62 -12.24 -10.18
N SER A 113 7.53 -12.38 -9.43
CA SER A 113 7.46 -13.26 -8.26
C SER A 113 6.02 -13.72 -8.04
N ALA A 114 5.85 -14.83 -7.34
CA ALA A 114 4.55 -15.38 -6.97
C ALA A 114 4.29 -15.14 -5.48
N ASN A 115 4.15 -13.86 -5.09
CA ASN A 115 3.84 -13.49 -3.71
C ASN A 115 2.75 -12.43 -3.65
N HIS A 116 2.01 -12.44 -2.55
CA HIS A 116 1.04 -11.40 -2.24
C HIS A 116 1.72 -10.06 -1.98
N LEU A 117 0.96 -8.98 -2.12
CA LEU A 117 1.40 -7.65 -1.69
C LEU A 117 1.63 -7.65 -0.16
N SER A 118 2.72 -7.04 0.28
CA SER A 118 3.04 -6.84 1.69
C SER A 118 2.95 -5.35 2.05
N CYS A 119 3.25 -5.01 3.30
CA CYS A 119 3.33 -3.62 3.76
C CYS A 119 4.22 -2.77 2.85
N ASP A 120 5.32 -3.34 2.37
CA ASP A 120 6.30 -2.65 1.55
C ASP A 120 5.76 -2.28 0.16
N ALA A 121 4.74 -2.95 -0.37
CA ALA A 121 4.12 -2.49 -1.60
C ALA A 121 3.56 -1.07 -1.43
N CYS A 122 2.92 -0.78 -0.31
CA CYS A 122 2.23 0.49 -0.08
C CYS A 122 3.07 1.50 0.71
N HIS A 123 3.90 1.02 1.63
CA HIS A 123 4.68 1.82 2.56
C HIS A 123 6.17 1.73 2.27
N THR A 124 6.87 2.80 2.60
CA THR A 124 8.33 2.91 2.43
C THR A 124 8.84 4.08 3.27
N HIS A 125 10.13 4.10 3.57
CA HIS A 125 10.77 5.18 4.32
C HIS A 125 11.75 5.92 3.41
N GLY A 126 11.97 7.22 3.67
CA GLY A 126 12.89 8.07 2.90
C GLY A 126 12.22 9.35 2.41
N ASP A 127 12.67 9.86 1.25
CA ASP A 127 12.16 11.08 0.60
C ASP A 127 10.76 10.90 -0.05
N MET A 128 9.95 10.03 0.53
CA MET A 128 8.68 9.58 -0.02
C MET A 128 7.52 10.41 0.55
N PRO A 129 6.38 10.51 -0.16
CA PRO A 129 5.27 11.32 0.30
C PRO A 129 4.78 10.88 1.67
N THR A 130 4.57 11.87 2.55
CA THR A 130 4.04 11.69 3.90
C THR A 130 2.76 12.47 4.06
N PHE A 131 1.75 11.86 4.64
CA PHE A 131 0.58 12.56 5.18
C PHE A 131 0.50 12.34 6.70
N GLN A 132 -0.39 13.07 7.36
CA GLN A 132 -0.68 12.84 8.77
C GLN A 132 -1.97 12.02 8.88
N ASP A 133 -1.96 10.98 9.71
CA ASP A 133 -3.20 10.31 10.11
C ASP A 133 -4.06 11.24 11.00
N GLU A 134 -5.21 10.73 11.43
CA GLU A 134 -6.15 11.49 12.27
C GLU A 134 -5.56 11.90 13.63
N ASP A 135 -4.54 11.17 14.11
CA ASP A 135 -3.82 11.42 15.35
C ASP A 135 -2.59 12.33 15.15
N GLY A 136 -2.31 12.74 13.91
CA GLY A 136 -1.19 13.61 13.55
C GLY A 136 0.12 12.87 13.31
N ASN A 137 0.13 11.54 13.33
CA ASN A 137 1.34 10.73 13.07
C ASN A 137 1.66 10.72 11.58
N PRO A 138 2.95 10.78 11.20
CA PRO A 138 3.35 10.69 9.81
C PRO A 138 3.11 9.27 9.26
N VAL A 139 2.34 9.18 8.19
CA VAL A 139 2.17 7.97 7.40
C VAL A 139 2.96 8.11 6.10
N PHE A 140 3.93 7.22 5.91
CA PHE A 140 4.78 7.21 4.73
C PHE A 140 4.21 6.26 3.68
N ILE A 141 4.04 6.74 2.45
CA ILE A 141 3.49 5.96 1.34
C ILE A 141 4.38 5.97 0.12
N ARG A 142 4.29 4.89 -0.67
CA ARG A 142 5.19 4.64 -1.79
C ARG A 142 4.99 5.57 -2.97
N THR A 143 3.81 6.11 -3.20
CA THR A 143 3.62 7.14 -4.22
C THR A 143 2.28 7.84 -4.01
N THR A 144 2.25 9.12 -4.34
CA THR A 144 1.04 9.91 -4.56
C THR A 144 0.99 10.45 -5.99
N ASP A 145 1.91 10.01 -6.85
CA ASP A 145 2.07 10.60 -8.16
C ASP A 145 0.85 10.28 -9.04
N PRO A 146 0.44 11.21 -9.91
CA PRO A 146 -0.62 10.97 -10.88
C PRO A 146 -0.32 9.74 -11.74
N VAL A 147 -1.33 8.92 -12.00
CA VAL A 147 -1.19 7.65 -12.73
C VAL A 147 -1.59 7.82 -14.18
N THR A 148 -0.64 7.70 -15.10
CA THR A 148 -0.94 7.60 -16.54
C THR A 148 -1.70 6.31 -16.84
N LEU A 149 -2.81 6.43 -17.57
CA LEU A 149 -3.71 5.32 -17.81
C LEU A 149 -3.10 4.31 -18.81
N ILE A 150 -3.16 3.01 -18.50
CA ILE A 150 -2.59 1.94 -19.35
C ILE A 150 -3.25 1.91 -20.73
N ILE A 151 -4.57 2.10 -20.78
CA ILE A 151 -5.34 2.02 -22.04
C ILE A 151 -5.27 3.29 -22.88
N ASP A 152 -4.85 4.41 -22.29
CA ASP A 152 -4.72 5.70 -22.97
C ASP A 152 -3.65 6.56 -22.28
N PRO A 153 -2.42 6.61 -22.81
CA PRO A 153 -1.33 7.37 -22.19
C PRO A 153 -1.50 8.89 -22.26
N THR A 154 -2.56 9.39 -22.92
CA THR A 154 -2.91 10.81 -22.93
C THR A 154 -3.80 11.21 -21.75
N MET A 155 -4.33 10.22 -21.01
CA MET A 155 -5.14 10.43 -19.80
C MET A 155 -4.34 10.12 -18.54
N THR A 156 -4.69 10.80 -17.46
CA THR A 156 -4.07 10.64 -16.15
C THR A 156 -5.16 10.63 -15.08
N ILE A 157 -5.03 9.69 -14.14
CA ILE A 157 -5.81 9.64 -12.90
C ILE A 157 -5.03 10.42 -11.85
N ASP A 158 -5.67 11.42 -11.25
CA ASP A 158 -5.12 12.14 -10.12
C ASP A 158 -6.24 12.49 -9.13
N TYR A 159 -6.19 11.90 -7.95
CA TYR A 159 -7.07 12.21 -6.82
C TYR A 159 -6.48 13.28 -5.89
N GLU A 160 -5.27 13.77 -6.18
CA GLU A 160 -4.51 14.70 -5.36
C GLU A 160 -4.25 14.18 -3.92
N ASN A 161 -4.26 12.85 -3.74
CA ASN A 161 -4.07 12.20 -2.45
C ASN A 161 -3.49 10.77 -2.59
N ALA A 162 -3.34 10.08 -1.45
CA ALA A 162 -2.80 8.72 -1.35
C ALA A 162 -3.51 7.67 -2.22
N SER A 163 -4.74 7.93 -2.68
CA SER A 163 -5.51 7.02 -3.54
C SER A 163 -4.88 6.82 -4.92
N ASN A 164 -3.97 7.69 -5.35
CA ASN A 164 -3.19 7.49 -6.57
C ASN A 164 -2.39 6.17 -6.51
N LEU A 165 -1.93 5.76 -5.31
CA LEU A 165 -1.29 4.47 -5.09
C LEU A 165 -2.18 3.32 -5.59
N CYS A 166 -3.48 3.34 -5.25
CA CYS A 166 -4.45 2.30 -5.61
C CYS A 166 -4.68 2.24 -7.14
N ALA A 167 -4.73 3.41 -7.80
CA ALA A 167 -5.01 3.52 -9.23
C ALA A 167 -3.90 2.94 -10.12
N ASN A 168 -2.68 2.74 -9.59
CA ASN A 168 -1.62 2.05 -10.34
C ASN A 168 -2.05 0.65 -10.78
N CYS A 169 -2.82 -0.05 -9.94
CA CYS A 169 -3.31 -1.40 -10.21
C CYS A 169 -4.79 -1.44 -10.61
N HIS A 170 -5.64 -0.66 -9.92
CA HIS A 170 -7.09 -0.66 -10.10
C HIS A 170 -7.52 0.20 -11.29
N GLN A 171 -7.03 -0.16 -12.47
CA GLN A 171 -7.31 0.50 -13.74
C GLN A 171 -7.46 -0.54 -14.85
N PRO A 172 -8.20 -0.23 -15.93
CA PRO A 172 -8.34 -1.12 -17.06
C PRO A 172 -6.98 -1.36 -17.75
N ARG A 173 -6.82 -2.56 -18.33
CA ARG A 173 -5.70 -2.94 -19.20
C ARG A 173 -6.09 -3.12 -20.66
N THR A 174 -7.38 -3.15 -20.96
CA THR A 174 -7.93 -3.20 -22.31
C THR A 174 -8.94 -2.07 -22.46
N GLY A 175 -8.81 -1.25 -23.51
CA GLY A 175 -9.77 -0.19 -23.80
C GLY A 175 -11.03 -0.68 -24.51
N ALA A 176 -11.98 0.23 -24.70
CA ALA A 176 -13.19 -0.04 -25.45
C ALA A 176 -12.89 -0.48 -26.90
N PRO A 177 -13.72 -1.35 -27.50
CA PRO A 177 -13.46 -1.87 -28.83
C PRO A 177 -13.50 -0.79 -29.92
N THR A 178 -12.55 -0.89 -30.85
CA THR A 178 -12.46 -0.08 -32.07
C THR A 178 -12.95 -0.88 -33.26
N PRO A 179 -13.71 -0.28 -34.20
CA PRO A 179 -14.25 -1.02 -35.34
C PRO A 179 -13.13 -1.41 -36.31
N ASP A 180 -13.32 -2.55 -36.98
CA ASP A 180 -12.66 -2.86 -38.25
C ASP A 180 -13.28 -2.05 -39.42
N ASP A 181 -12.78 -2.28 -40.62
CA ASP A 181 -13.22 -1.57 -41.83
C ASP A 181 -14.70 -1.80 -42.17
N ASP A 182 -15.30 -2.87 -41.65
CA ASP A 182 -16.70 -3.24 -41.86
C ASP A 182 -17.60 -2.78 -40.68
N GLY A 183 -17.05 -2.06 -39.70
CA GLY A 183 -17.78 -1.58 -38.53
C GLY A 183 -18.01 -2.64 -37.44
N ASN A 184 -17.25 -3.74 -37.47
CA ASN A 184 -17.36 -4.85 -36.53
C ASN A 184 -16.17 -4.90 -35.55
N PHE A 185 -16.29 -5.79 -34.56
CA PHE A 185 -15.20 -6.14 -33.65
C PHE A 185 -15.25 -7.64 -33.37
N THR A 186 -14.08 -8.31 -33.37
CA THR A 186 -13.98 -9.75 -33.10
C THR A 186 -13.48 -10.00 -31.68
N ILE A 187 -14.36 -10.56 -30.85
CA ILE A 187 -14.07 -10.99 -29.49
C ILE A 187 -13.52 -12.42 -29.53
N THR A 188 -12.24 -12.59 -29.22
CA THR A 188 -11.53 -13.88 -29.28
C THR A 188 -11.34 -14.56 -27.93
N SER A 189 -11.59 -13.86 -26.82
CA SER A 189 -11.36 -14.34 -25.46
C SER A 189 -12.67 -14.41 -24.68
N SER A 190 -12.88 -15.51 -23.96
CA SER A 190 -13.96 -15.65 -22.97
C SER A 190 -13.76 -14.76 -21.73
N HIS A 191 -12.61 -14.09 -21.63
CA HIS A 191 -12.27 -13.12 -20.58
C HIS A 191 -12.16 -11.70 -21.13
N TYR A 192 -12.81 -11.43 -22.27
CA TYR A 192 -12.79 -10.09 -22.85
C TYR A 192 -13.48 -9.08 -21.93
N GLY A 193 -12.86 -7.91 -21.78
CA GLY A 193 -13.31 -6.85 -20.88
C GLY A 193 -12.14 -5.95 -20.48
N PRO A 194 -12.37 -4.96 -19.60
CA PRO A 194 -11.37 -3.97 -19.19
C PRO A 194 -10.21 -4.53 -18.38
N HIS A 195 -10.22 -5.81 -17.96
CA HIS A 195 -9.51 -6.36 -16.80
C HIS A 195 -10.26 -6.07 -15.49
N HIS A 196 -10.21 -7.05 -14.57
CA HIS A 196 -10.94 -7.01 -13.30
C HIS A 196 -10.48 -5.83 -12.45
N GLY A 197 -11.43 -5.14 -11.82
CA GLY A 197 -11.17 -4.00 -10.96
C GLY A 197 -10.77 -2.70 -11.67
N PRO A 198 -11.58 -2.15 -12.59
CA PRO A 198 -11.35 -0.85 -13.20
C PRO A 198 -11.77 0.34 -12.30
N GLN A 199 -11.79 0.16 -10.96
CA GLN A 199 -12.38 1.10 -10.01
C GLN A 199 -11.85 2.52 -10.16
N GLY A 200 -10.55 2.68 -10.38
CA GLY A 200 -9.94 3.99 -10.46
C GLY A 200 -10.46 4.83 -11.62
N THR A 201 -10.72 4.20 -12.77
CA THR A 201 -11.31 4.93 -13.90
C THR A 201 -12.77 5.31 -13.68
N LEU A 202 -13.55 4.43 -13.06
CA LEU A 202 -14.98 4.69 -12.83
C LEU A 202 -15.17 5.77 -11.77
N LEU A 203 -14.38 5.74 -10.69
CA LEU A 203 -14.35 6.80 -9.68
C LEU A 203 -14.09 8.17 -10.34
N MET A 204 -13.10 8.25 -11.22
CA MET A 204 -12.76 9.47 -11.97
C MET A 204 -13.78 9.86 -13.06
N GLY A 205 -14.73 9.00 -13.43
CA GLY A 205 -15.67 9.27 -14.52
C GLY A 205 -15.05 9.13 -15.93
N ILE A 206 -14.13 8.16 -16.09
CA ILE A 206 -13.45 7.81 -17.35
C ILE A 206 -13.46 6.29 -17.57
N GLY A 207 -12.83 5.81 -18.66
CA GLY A 207 -12.62 4.37 -18.92
C GLY A 207 -13.77 3.61 -19.57
N LEU A 208 -15.01 4.09 -19.48
CA LEU A 208 -16.17 3.55 -20.20
C LEU A 208 -16.30 4.19 -21.59
N TYR A 209 -16.89 3.46 -22.53
CA TYR A 209 -17.20 3.98 -23.86
C TYR A 209 -18.38 4.94 -23.78
N LYS A 210 -18.20 6.14 -24.35
CA LYS A 210 -19.22 7.20 -24.38
C LYS A 210 -19.99 7.13 -25.69
N PHE A 211 -21.22 6.61 -25.64
CA PHE A 211 -22.16 6.74 -26.75
C PHE A 211 -22.75 8.16 -26.78
N ASP A 212 -23.06 8.63 -27.99
CA ASP A 212 -23.98 9.76 -28.14
C ASP A 212 -25.37 9.32 -27.63
N GLY A 213 -26.04 10.18 -26.87
CA GLY A 213 -27.35 9.89 -26.30
C GLY A 213 -27.94 11.08 -25.54
N SER A 214 -29.14 10.89 -25.01
CA SER A 214 -29.91 11.93 -24.34
C SER A 214 -29.40 12.28 -22.93
N ALA A 215 -28.69 11.38 -22.26
CA ALA A 215 -28.14 11.62 -20.93
C ALA A 215 -26.86 12.46 -21.00
N THR A 216 -26.75 13.45 -20.12
CA THR A 216 -25.54 14.27 -19.99
C THR A 216 -24.51 13.56 -19.12
N VAL A 217 -23.38 13.19 -19.71
CA VAL A 217 -22.27 12.56 -18.99
C VAL A 217 -21.50 13.62 -18.18
N PRO A 218 -21.36 13.47 -16.85
CA PRO A 218 -20.54 14.36 -16.03
C PRO A 218 -19.09 14.46 -16.51
N GLY A 219 -18.45 15.59 -16.21
CA GLY A 219 -17.02 15.79 -16.49
C GLY A 219 -16.11 14.87 -15.67
N VAL A 220 -14.87 14.71 -16.14
CA VAL A 220 -13.83 13.94 -15.42
C VAL A 220 -13.58 14.58 -14.05
N GLY A 221 -13.52 13.75 -13.00
CA GLY A 221 -13.28 14.20 -11.62
C GLY A 221 -14.44 14.99 -11.00
N ALA A 222 -15.61 15.09 -11.66
CA ALA A 222 -16.72 15.91 -11.17
C ALA A 222 -17.44 15.31 -9.95
N ALA A 223 -17.24 14.03 -9.65
CA ALA A 223 -17.88 13.37 -8.51
C ALA A 223 -17.16 13.72 -7.20
N THR A 224 -17.93 14.02 -6.15
CA THR A 224 -17.39 14.23 -4.79
C THR A 224 -16.62 13.01 -4.29
N HIS A 225 -17.01 11.80 -4.70
CA HIS A 225 -16.27 10.57 -4.37
C HIS A 225 -14.85 10.58 -4.95
N ALA A 226 -14.63 11.16 -6.14
CA ALA A 226 -13.29 11.28 -6.70
C ALA A 226 -12.41 12.22 -5.86
N THR A 227 -12.97 13.31 -5.33
CA THR A 227 -12.27 14.21 -4.41
C THR A 227 -11.95 13.53 -3.08
N ALA A 228 -12.83 12.65 -2.58
CA ALA A 228 -12.57 11.87 -1.37
C ALA A 228 -11.49 10.79 -1.59
N GLY A 229 -11.46 10.17 -2.76
CA GLY A 229 -10.54 9.07 -3.07
C GLY A 229 -10.94 7.73 -2.43
N CYS A 230 -10.07 6.74 -2.60
CA CYS A 230 -10.28 5.37 -2.13
C CYS A 230 -10.13 5.24 -0.61
N THR A 231 -9.16 5.92 -0.02
CA THR A 231 -8.74 5.73 1.38
C THR A 231 -9.82 6.14 2.38
N VAL A 232 -10.61 7.18 2.06
CA VAL A 232 -11.71 7.66 2.92
C VAL A 232 -12.77 6.58 3.19
N CYS A 233 -13.05 5.72 2.20
CA CYS A 233 -14.07 4.68 2.30
C CYS A 233 -13.48 3.30 2.67
N HIS A 234 -12.44 2.88 1.95
CA HIS A 234 -11.88 1.54 2.07
C HIS A 234 -10.84 1.39 3.17
N MET A 235 -10.35 2.50 3.72
CA MET A 235 -9.42 2.55 4.85
C MET A 235 -9.95 3.42 6.00
N TYR A 236 -11.29 3.48 6.14
CA TYR A 236 -11.94 4.16 7.26
C TYR A 236 -11.37 3.67 8.60
N GLU A 237 -11.01 4.60 9.49
CA GLU A 237 -10.32 4.34 10.76
C GLU A 237 -9.04 3.50 10.59
N GLY A 238 -8.33 3.67 9.47
CA GLY A 238 -7.06 2.99 9.18
C GLY A 238 -7.21 1.51 8.83
N ALA A 239 -8.41 1.05 8.44
CA ALA A 239 -8.64 -0.34 8.09
C ALA A 239 -7.80 -0.79 6.87
N HIS A 240 -7.15 -1.95 6.99
CA HIS A 240 -6.36 -2.58 5.91
C HIS A 240 -7.03 -3.85 5.34
N THR A 241 -8.34 -3.99 5.51
CA THR A 241 -9.11 -5.09 4.90
C THR A 241 -9.34 -4.86 3.41
N PHE A 242 -9.40 -3.59 2.97
CA PHE A 242 -9.69 -3.14 1.60
C PHE A 242 -10.97 -3.74 1.00
N ALA A 243 -11.89 -4.18 1.86
CA ALA A 243 -13.12 -4.85 1.48
C ALA A 243 -14.24 -3.82 1.21
N GLU A 244 -15.49 -4.28 1.18
CA GLU A 244 -16.67 -3.41 1.21
C GLU A 244 -16.51 -2.35 2.32
N PRO A 245 -16.69 -1.05 2.00
CA PRO A 245 -16.55 0.02 2.99
C PRO A 245 -17.44 -0.20 4.20
N TYR A 246 -17.05 0.33 5.36
CA TYR A 246 -17.97 0.42 6.48
C TYR A 246 -19.07 1.44 6.17
N LEU A 247 -20.34 1.14 6.48
CA LEU A 247 -21.43 2.12 6.35
C LEU A 247 -21.14 3.42 7.14
N ALA A 248 -20.38 3.32 8.24
CA ALA A 248 -19.90 4.46 9.01
C ALA A 248 -19.06 5.44 8.17
N ALA A 249 -18.28 4.96 7.21
CA ALA A 249 -17.53 5.81 6.29
C ALA A 249 -18.46 6.66 5.42
N CYS A 250 -19.55 6.07 4.91
CA CYS A 250 -20.57 6.78 4.14
C CYS A 250 -21.28 7.85 4.99
N ASN A 251 -21.54 7.55 6.26
CA ASN A 251 -22.25 8.44 7.19
C ASN A 251 -21.50 9.75 7.48
N GLN A 252 -20.21 9.85 7.16
CA GLN A 252 -19.46 11.10 7.25
C GLN A 252 -20.05 12.20 6.34
N CYS A 253 -20.60 11.83 5.19
CA CYS A 253 -21.21 12.75 4.22
C CYS A 253 -22.72 12.48 4.01
N HIS A 254 -23.16 11.24 4.21
CA HIS A 254 -24.53 10.78 4.01
C HIS A 254 -25.18 10.41 5.35
N SER A 255 -25.36 11.39 6.23
CA SER A 255 -25.72 11.18 7.64
C SER A 255 -27.01 10.38 7.91
N SER A 256 -27.86 10.17 6.91
CA SER A 256 -29.10 9.40 7.00
C SER A 256 -29.02 8.02 6.35
N ALA A 257 -27.85 7.60 5.85
CA ALA A 257 -27.69 6.32 5.18
C ALA A 257 -27.85 5.16 6.17
N THR A 258 -28.74 4.24 5.85
CA THR A 258 -28.97 2.99 6.60
C THR A 258 -28.42 1.76 5.88
N ASP A 259 -28.02 1.94 4.63
CA ASP A 259 -27.49 0.96 3.70
C ASP A 259 -26.67 1.68 2.62
N PHE A 260 -26.08 0.92 1.70
CA PHE A 260 -25.26 1.45 0.60
C PHE A 260 -26.08 1.96 -0.59
N ASP A 261 -27.40 1.69 -0.63
CA ASP A 261 -28.28 2.17 -1.69
C ASP A 261 -28.74 3.61 -1.43
N ILE A 262 -27.75 4.50 -1.35
CA ILE A 262 -27.93 5.89 -0.99
C ILE A 262 -28.79 6.58 -2.07
N ASN A 263 -29.98 7.02 -1.67
CA ASN A 263 -30.98 7.63 -2.55
C ASN A 263 -31.46 6.73 -3.70
N GLY A 264 -31.39 5.40 -3.55
CA GLY A 264 -31.86 4.45 -4.57
C GLY A 264 -30.95 4.30 -5.78
N LYS A 265 -29.69 4.74 -5.69
CA LYS A 265 -28.77 4.78 -6.83
C LYS A 265 -28.25 3.41 -7.26
N GLN A 266 -27.98 2.49 -6.33
CA GLN A 266 -27.59 1.12 -6.69
C GLN A 266 -28.79 0.39 -7.31
N THR A 267 -30.00 0.62 -6.78
CA THR A 267 -31.24 0.07 -7.38
C THR A 267 -31.42 0.56 -8.83
N GLU A 268 -31.30 1.87 -9.08
CA GLU A 268 -31.41 2.44 -10.44
C GLU A 268 -30.36 1.84 -11.40
N ILE A 269 -29.12 1.68 -10.94
CA ILE A 269 -28.04 1.08 -11.74
C ILE A 269 -28.31 -0.40 -12.01
N GLU A 270 -28.83 -1.16 -11.05
CA GLU A 270 -29.18 -2.57 -11.22
C GLU A 270 -30.28 -2.75 -12.30
N GLU A 271 -31.29 -1.88 -12.30
CA GLU A 271 -32.35 -1.89 -13.32
C GLU A 271 -31.80 -1.60 -14.73
N LEU A 272 -30.91 -0.61 -14.85
CA LEU A 272 -30.23 -0.28 -16.11
C LEU A 272 -29.33 -1.44 -16.58
N MET A 273 -28.55 -2.03 -15.67
CA MET A 273 -27.69 -3.18 -15.96
C MET A 273 -28.51 -4.39 -16.43
N THR A 274 -29.66 -4.65 -15.80
CA THR A 274 -30.59 -5.71 -16.20
C THR A 274 -31.15 -5.47 -17.61
N THR A 275 -31.52 -4.22 -17.90
CA THR A 275 -32.03 -3.83 -19.22
C THR A 275 -30.96 -4.00 -20.29
N LEU A 276 -29.74 -3.52 -20.04
CA LEU A 276 -28.61 -3.66 -20.94
C LEU A 276 -28.24 -5.14 -21.15
N ALA A 277 -28.21 -5.95 -20.10
CA ALA A 277 -27.96 -7.39 -20.19
C ALA A 277 -28.96 -8.07 -21.14
N GLY A 278 -30.26 -7.77 -21.03
CA GLY A 278 -31.28 -8.31 -21.93
C GLY A 278 -31.05 -7.95 -23.40
N ILE A 279 -30.60 -6.72 -23.68
CA ILE A 279 -30.23 -6.27 -25.04
C ILE A 279 -29.01 -7.04 -25.53
N LEU A 280 -27.98 -7.22 -24.69
CA LEU A 280 -26.74 -7.91 -25.06
C LEU A 280 -26.95 -9.40 -25.29
N VAL A 281 -27.82 -10.05 -24.51
CA VAL A 281 -28.27 -11.44 -24.72
C VAL A 281 -29.02 -11.56 -26.05
N THR A 282 -29.92 -10.62 -26.34
CA THR A 282 -30.66 -10.59 -27.62
C THR A 282 -29.72 -10.44 -28.82
N ASN A 283 -28.65 -9.65 -28.68
CA ASN A 283 -27.61 -9.48 -29.69
C ASN A 283 -26.60 -10.65 -29.74
N GLY A 284 -26.70 -11.62 -28.83
CA GLY A 284 -25.86 -12.82 -28.80
C GLY A 284 -24.43 -12.62 -28.30
N VAL A 285 -24.09 -11.43 -27.77
CA VAL A 285 -22.73 -11.15 -27.24
C VAL A 285 -22.58 -11.56 -25.78
N LEU A 286 -23.68 -11.64 -25.03
CA LEU A 286 -23.72 -12.04 -23.62
C LEU A 286 -24.48 -13.36 -23.48
N GLY A 287 -23.89 -14.33 -22.78
CA GLY A 287 -24.52 -15.59 -22.41
C GLY A 287 -25.44 -15.45 -21.21
N GLU A 288 -26.37 -16.40 -21.04
CA GLU A 288 -27.26 -16.48 -19.87
C GLU A 288 -26.49 -16.69 -18.55
N ASP A 289 -25.25 -17.16 -18.63
CA ASP A 289 -24.31 -17.33 -17.52
C ASP A 289 -23.54 -16.04 -17.17
N GLY A 290 -23.87 -14.91 -17.80
CA GLY A 290 -23.21 -13.61 -17.60
C GLY A 290 -21.85 -13.48 -18.27
N HIS A 291 -21.41 -14.47 -19.04
CA HIS A 291 -20.11 -14.45 -19.72
C HIS A 291 -20.23 -14.02 -21.17
N VAL A 292 -19.15 -13.46 -21.71
CA VAL A 292 -19.09 -13.08 -23.12
C VAL A 292 -19.14 -14.31 -24.03
N ILE A 293 -19.92 -14.24 -25.11
CA ILE A 293 -19.89 -15.21 -26.18
C ILE A 293 -18.86 -14.73 -27.21
N THR A 294 -17.81 -15.50 -27.45
CA THR A 294 -16.79 -15.15 -28.45
C THR A 294 -17.39 -15.16 -29.86
N GLY A 295 -17.03 -14.18 -30.69
CA GLY A 295 -17.59 -14.01 -32.02
C GLY A 295 -17.26 -12.64 -32.62
N THR A 296 -17.80 -12.39 -33.81
CA THR A 296 -17.70 -11.08 -34.47
C THR A 296 -19.05 -10.38 -34.37
N TYR A 297 -19.05 -9.17 -33.83
CA TYR A 297 -20.25 -8.38 -33.57
C TYR A 297 -20.13 -6.98 -34.16
N PRO A 298 -21.24 -6.29 -34.47
CA PRO A 298 -21.21 -4.85 -34.70
C PRO A 298 -20.49 -4.14 -33.55
N VAL A 299 -19.62 -3.18 -33.84
CA VAL A 299 -18.75 -2.57 -32.82
C VAL A 299 -19.55 -1.98 -31.65
N ASN A 300 -20.75 -1.44 -31.91
CA ASN A 300 -21.59 -0.86 -30.86
C ASN A 300 -22.10 -1.93 -29.89
N VAL A 301 -22.42 -3.13 -30.35
CA VAL A 301 -22.77 -4.27 -29.48
C VAL A 301 -21.58 -4.64 -28.59
N ALA A 302 -20.37 -4.72 -29.17
CA ALA A 302 -19.15 -5.00 -28.40
C ALA A 302 -18.82 -3.89 -27.39
N ARG A 303 -19.07 -2.62 -27.72
CA ARG A 303 -18.90 -1.46 -26.82
C ARG A 303 -19.92 -1.46 -25.69
N GLY A 304 -21.17 -1.84 -25.97
CA GLY A 304 -22.18 -2.02 -24.95
C GLY A 304 -21.84 -3.14 -23.99
N PHE A 305 -21.34 -4.28 -24.51
CA PHE A 305 -20.80 -5.34 -23.67
C PHE A 305 -19.62 -4.85 -22.83
N TYR A 306 -18.68 -4.10 -23.41
CA TYR A 306 -17.55 -3.51 -22.68
C TYR A 306 -18.01 -2.62 -21.51
N ASN A 307 -19.03 -1.76 -21.73
CA ASN A 307 -19.60 -0.93 -20.67
C ASN A 307 -20.26 -1.78 -19.58
N TYR A 308 -21.07 -2.78 -19.95
CA TYR A 308 -21.71 -3.71 -19.02
C TYR A 308 -20.67 -4.41 -18.13
N ILE A 309 -19.69 -5.08 -18.73
CA ILE A 309 -18.69 -5.84 -17.96
C ILE A 309 -17.80 -4.90 -17.13
N ALA A 310 -17.52 -3.68 -17.58
CA ALA A 310 -16.74 -2.74 -16.80
C ALA A 310 -17.47 -2.25 -15.54
N VAL A 311 -18.78 -1.99 -15.62
CA VAL A 311 -19.60 -1.65 -14.45
C VAL A 311 -19.76 -2.86 -13.52
N GLU A 312 -19.89 -4.07 -14.07
CA GLU A 312 -19.95 -5.29 -13.26
C GLU A 312 -18.63 -5.60 -12.54
N GLU A 313 -17.49 -5.35 -13.20
CA GLU A 313 -16.15 -5.58 -12.66
C GLU A 313 -15.65 -4.48 -11.71
N ASP A 314 -16.35 -3.35 -11.68
CA ASP A 314 -16.17 -2.32 -10.66
C ASP A 314 -16.50 -2.84 -9.25
N LYS A 315 -17.44 -3.78 -9.17
CA LYS A 315 -17.94 -4.42 -7.95
C LYS A 315 -18.52 -3.44 -6.90
N SER A 316 -18.83 -2.21 -7.29
CA SER A 316 -19.47 -1.21 -6.41
C SER A 316 -20.97 -1.00 -6.66
N MET A 317 -21.53 -1.68 -7.67
CA MET A 317 -22.84 -1.35 -8.25
C MET A 317 -22.96 0.15 -8.59
N GLY A 318 -21.87 0.73 -9.10
CA GLY A 318 -21.70 2.12 -9.51
C GLY A 318 -21.64 3.15 -8.37
N ALA A 319 -21.53 2.72 -7.10
CA ALA A 319 -21.31 3.61 -5.97
C ALA A 319 -20.06 4.50 -6.11
N HIS A 320 -19.03 4.07 -6.84
CA HIS A 320 -17.86 4.92 -7.11
C HIS A 320 -18.23 6.21 -7.85
N ASN A 321 -19.14 6.17 -8.82
CA ASN A 321 -19.59 7.37 -9.53
C ASN A 321 -21.00 7.18 -10.12
N PRO A 322 -22.06 7.29 -9.31
CA PRO A 322 -23.40 6.91 -9.73
C PRO A 322 -23.90 7.73 -10.92
N ALA A 323 -23.66 9.05 -10.91
CA ALA A 323 -24.12 9.94 -11.98
C ALA A 323 -23.44 9.63 -13.33
N TYR A 324 -22.15 9.29 -13.31
CA TYR A 324 -21.43 8.87 -14.50
C TYR A 324 -21.93 7.52 -15.02
N VAL A 325 -22.04 6.52 -14.14
CA VAL A 325 -22.45 5.17 -14.51
C VAL A 325 -23.88 5.18 -15.07
N ILE A 326 -24.82 5.86 -14.42
CA ILE A 326 -26.21 5.99 -14.91
C ILE A 326 -26.23 6.59 -16.31
N ALA A 327 -25.59 7.75 -16.51
CA ALA A 327 -25.59 8.42 -17.81
C ALA A 327 -24.97 7.56 -18.93
N ILE A 328 -23.91 6.81 -18.63
CA ILE A 328 -23.29 5.89 -19.59
C ILE A 328 -24.22 4.73 -19.92
N LEU A 329 -24.86 4.12 -18.92
CA LEU A 329 -25.79 3.00 -19.15
C LEU A 329 -27.02 3.45 -19.95
N GLU A 330 -27.60 4.61 -19.63
CA GLU A 330 -28.72 5.20 -20.38
C GLU A 330 -28.35 5.41 -21.86
N ASN A 331 -27.24 6.09 -22.13
CA ASN A 331 -26.79 6.33 -23.50
C ASN A 331 -26.40 5.03 -24.23
N THR A 332 -25.87 4.04 -23.51
CA THR A 332 -25.56 2.72 -24.08
C THR A 332 -26.84 1.99 -24.49
N ILE A 333 -27.86 2.00 -23.63
CA ILE A 333 -29.16 1.38 -23.91
C ILE A 333 -29.83 2.07 -25.10
N GLU A 334 -29.87 3.41 -25.12
CA GLU A 334 -30.42 4.20 -26.22
C GLU A 334 -29.74 3.86 -27.56
N ALA A 335 -28.42 3.72 -27.57
CA ALA A 335 -27.66 3.44 -28.78
C ALA A 335 -27.80 2.00 -29.31
N LEU A 336 -28.35 1.07 -28.52
CA LEU A 336 -28.50 -0.34 -28.87
C LEU A 336 -29.95 -0.78 -29.12
N GLN A 337 -30.91 0.11 -28.92
CA GLN A 337 -32.33 -0.09 -29.23
C GLN A 337 -32.65 0.33 -30.67
#